data_AF-A0A963GZ33-F1
#
_entry.id   AF-A0A963GZ33-F1
#
_cell.length_a   1.000
_cell.length_b   1.000
_cell.length_c   1.000
_cell.angle_alpha   90.00
_cell.angle_beta   90.00
_cell.angle_gamma   90.00
#
_symmetry.space_group_name_H-M   'P 1'
#
loop_
_entity.id
_entity.type
_entity.pdbx_description
1 polymer ?
#
loop_
_entity_poly.entity_id
_entity_poly.type
_entity_poly.pdbx_seq_one_letter_code
_entity_poly.pdbx_strand_id
1 'polypeptide(L)'
;PITFHPKVVIDTTGESTVSNFAGLDIIQAETYQAAAQIFTLAGIETDDEATLHLSLLHTIRKGIDAGLYSKKNEMLSIVPGSLKSGRAVFKLGLQMKVDNNPAHITLLEISARKAVMEIVRYLNNRHAFFKNAALGMIAPEVGIRTGPRNVGKAILQKEDVMGCRKVKDTIARGAWPIEFWEPGKKLRLEYFPLNDYYDIPGRALQSATIPNLFFAGRNLSASDEAIASARVIGTCLATGYAAGYLAAGYIKHESYESTTRAIQRQFLIE
;
A
#
# COMPACT_ATOMS: atom_id res chain seq x y z
N PRO A 1 27.65 16.56 16.35
CA PRO A 1 26.80 15.38 16.07
C PRO A 1 25.81 15.17 17.23
N ILE A 2 24.52 14.98 16.91
CA ILE A 2 23.50 14.63 17.91
C ILE A 2 23.36 13.12 17.88
N THR A 3 23.51 12.46 19.02
CA THR A 3 23.35 11.00 19.17
C THR A 3 22.06 10.71 19.91
N PHE A 4 21.26 9.78 19.38
CA PHE A 4 20.02 9.32 19.99
C PHE A 4 20.19 7.88 20.51
N HIS A 5 19.74 7.62 21.74
CA HIS A 5 19.71 6.28 22.34
C HIS A 5 18.27 5.89 22.67
N PRO A 6 17.46 5.54 21.66
CA PRO A 6 16.07 5.19 21.87
C PRO A 6 15.96 3.90 22.69
N LYS A 7 15.08 3.89 23.70
CA LYS A 7 14.76 2.66 24.46
C LYS A 7 14.08 1.62 23.56
N VAL A 8 13.28 2.08 22.60
CA VAL A 8 12.59 1.26 21.61
C VAL A 8 12.50 2.03 20.29
N VAL A 9 12.53 1.32 19.17
CA VAL A 9 12.35 1.89 17.83
C VAL A 9 11.26 1.12 17.09
N ILE A 10 10.37 1.83 16.40
CA ILE A 10 9.39 1.25 15.49
C ILE A 10 9.69 1.76 14.08
N ASP A 11 10.19 0.89 13.21
CA ASP A 11 10.47 1.24 11.82
C ASP A 11 9.19 1.15 10.97
N THR A 12 8.69 2.31 10.56
CA THR A 12 7.52 2.47 9.69
C THR A 12 7.85 3.15 8.37
N THR A 13 9.13 3.22 7.99
CA THR A 13 9.56 3.90 6.75
C THR A 13 9.09 3.20 5.48
N GLY A 14 8.76 1.91 5.58
CA GLY A 14 8.43 1.06 4.43
C GLY A 14 9.65 0.63 3.61
N GLU A 15 10.87 0.99 4.02
CA GLU A 15 12.14 0.68 3.34
C GLU A 15 13.15 -0.04 4.26
N SER A 16 12.71 -0.53 5.42
CA SER A 16 13.56 -1.17 6.45
C SER A 16 14.81 -0.35 6.79
N THR A 17 14.65 0.97 6.91
CA THR A 17 15.75 1.94 7.06
C THR A 17 16.61 1.65 8.29
N VAL A 18 15.98 1.30 9.42
CA VAL A 18 16.71 1.04 10.67
C VAL A 18 17.55 -0.23 10.55
N SER A 19 16.99 -1.28 9.96
CA SER A 19 17.71 -2.54 9.71
C SER A 19 18.86 -2.35 8.74
N ASN A 20 18.67 -1.56 7.68
CA ASN A 20 19.74 -1.20 6.74
C ASN A 20 20.88 -0.45 7.44
N PHE A 21 20.58 0.55 8.28
CA PHE A 21 21.61 1.28 9.04
C PHE A 21 22.32 0.43 10.09
N ALA A 22 21.63 -0.56 10.65
CA ALA A 22 22.20 -1.51 11.59
C ALA A 22 22.94 -2.69 10.92
N GLY A 23 22.96 -2.76 9.58
CA GLY A 23 23.59 -3.85 8.83
C GLY A 23 22.92 -5.21 9.05
N LEU A 24 21.60 -5.23 9.30
CA LEU A 24 20.84 -6.45 9.48
C LEU A 24 20.42 -7.05 8.15
N ASP A 25 20.18 -8.35 8.15
CA ASP A 25 19.52 -9.03 7.03
C ASP A 25 18.12 -8.46 6.79
N ILE A 26 17.78 -8.29 5.51
CA ILE A 26 16.48 -7.80 5.05
C ILE A 26 15.95 -8.72 3.95
N ILE A 27 14.62 -8.86 3.91
CA ILE A 27 13.91 -9.57 2.85
C ILE A 27 13.83 -8.62 1.66
N GLN A 28 14.50 -8.99 0.56
CA GLN A 28 14.46 -8.21 -0.68
C GLN A 28 13.12 -8.43 -1.40
N ALA A 29 12.65 -7.40 -2.09
CA ALA A 29 11.55 -7.55 -3.01
C ALA A 29 12.07 -8.13 -4.33
N GLU A 30 11.60 -9.32 -4.69
CA GLU A 30 11.94 -9.99 -5.95
C GLU A 30 11.09 -9.43 -7.11
N THR A 31 9.85 -9.04 -6.82
CA THR A 31 8.90 -8.55 -7.81
C THR A 31 8.51 -7.09 -7.58
N TYR A 32 8.93 -6.20 -8.49
CA TYR A 32 8.48 -4.81 -8.48
C TYR A 32 6.97 -4.70 -8.76
N GLN A 33 6.27 -4.02 -7.87
CA GLN A 33 4.86 -3.70 -7.97
C GLN A 33 4.71 -2.24 -8.42
N ALA A 34 4.02 -2.02 -9.54
CA ALA A 34 3.79 -0.70 -10.12
C ALA A 34 3.34 0.30 -9.05
N ALA A 35 3.96 1.46 -8.98
CA ALA A 35 3.57 2.54 -8.07
C ALA A 35 2.21 3.14 -8.48
N ALA A 36 1.63 4.01 -7.64
CA ALA A 36 0.45 4.77 -8.04
C ALA A 36 0.52 6.24 -7.61
N GLN A 37 0.00 7.12 -8.45
CA GLN A 37 -0.25 8.52 -8.11
C GLN A 37 -1.73 8.71 -7.80
N ILE A 38 -2.00 9.31 -6.63
CA ILE A 38 -3.34 9.76 -6.27
C ILE A 38 -3.48 11.24 -6.62
N PHE A 39 -4.62 11.62 -7.17
CA PHE A 39 -4.98 13.01 -7.40
C PHE A 39 -6.51 13.19 -7.33
N THR A 40 -6.97 14.43 -7.22
CA THR A 40 -8.40 14.76 -7.16
C THR A 40 -8.77 15.71 -8.29
N LEU A 41 -9.95 15.50 -8.86
CA LEU A 41 -10.57 16.45 -9.79
C LEU A 41 -11.85 17.02 -9.17
N ALA A 42 -12.15 18.26 -9.51
CA ALA A 42 -13.36 18.98 -9.13
C ALA A 42 -14.03 19.54 -10.39
N GLY A 43 -15.35 19.73 -10.39
CA GLY A 43 -16.09 20.18 -11.57
C GLY A 43 -16.51 19.03 -12.50
N ILE A 44 -16.66 17.82 -11.94
CA ILE A 44 -17.20 16.66 -12.65
C ILE A 44 -18.71 16.80 -12.77
N GLU A 45 -19.23 16.76 -14.00
CA GLU A 45 -20.66 17.00 -14.30
C GLU A 45 -21.47 15.68 -14.31
N THR A 46 -21.38 14.93 -13.22
CA THR A 46 -22.25 13.79 -12.91
C THR A 46 -22.15 13.47 -11.43
N ASP A 47 -23.22 12.93 -10.86
CA ASP A 47 -23.30 12.37 -9.50
C ASP A 47 -23.36 10.83 -9.50
N ASP A 48 -23.57 10.21 -10.66
CA ASP A 48 -23.51 8.77 -10.84
C ASP A 48 -22.07 8.29 -11.08
N GLU A 49 -21.48 7.67 -10.05
CA GLU A 49 -20.12 7.14 -10.08
C GLU A 49 -19.97 5.94 -11.03
N ALA A 50 -21.01 5.10 -11.18
CA ALA A 50 -20.96 3.95 -12.08
C ALA A 50 -20.90 4.41 -13.54
N THR A 51 -21.75 5.38 -13.90
CA THR A 51 -21.72 6.01 -15.22
C THR A 51 -20.41 6.74 -15.46
N LEU A 52 -19.90 7.50 -14.48
CA LEU A 52 -18.60 8.16 -14.56
C LEU A 52 -17.47 7.17 -14.83
N HIS A 53 -17.47 6.02 -14.15
CA HIS A 53 -16.46 4.97 -14.31
C HIS A 53 -16.48 4.35 -15.72
N LEU A 54 -17.65 3.97 -16.22
CA LEU A 54 -17.80 3.41 -17.57
C LEU A 54 -17.40 4.43 -18.65
N SER A 55 -17.84 5.67 -18.50
CA SER A 55 -17.45 6.79 -19.38
C SER A 55 -15.94 7.01 -19.40
N LEU A 56 -15.28 6.98 -18.25
CA LEU A 56 -13.83 7.10 -18.14
C LEU A 56 -13.12 5.98 -18.91
N LEU A 57 -13.49 4.72 -18.65
CA LEU A 57 -12.89 3.56 -19.31
C LEU A 57 -13.07 3.62 -20.83
N HIS A 58 -14.28 3.94 -21.29
CA HIS A 58 -14.57 4.09 -22.72
C HIS A 58 -13.71 5.19 -23.36
N THR A 59 -13.62 6.35 -22.71
CA THR A 59 -12.85 7.51 -23.20
C THR A 59 -11.37 7.18 -23.32
N ILE A 60 -10.79 6.59 -22.28
CA ILE A 60 -9.37 6.16 -22.28
C ILE A 60 -9.13 5.17 -23.42
N ARG A 61 -9.98 4.15 -23.54
CA ARG A 61 -9.81 3.11 -24.56
C ARG A 61 -9.84 3.68 -25.98
N LYS A 62 -10.85 4.52 -26.27
CA LYS A 62 -10.98 5.22 -27.55
C LYS A 62 -9.77 6.12 -27.83
N GLY A 63 -9.24 6.79 -26.80
CA GLY A 63 -8.03 7.60 -26.90
C GLY A 63 -6.79 6.81 -27.26
N ILE A 64 -6.60 5.65 -26.64
CA ILE A 64 -5.48 4.74 -26.92
C ILE A 64 -5.56 4.23 -28.35
N ASP A 65 -6.74 3.74 -28.76
CA ASP A 65 -6.94 3.18 -30.10
C ASP A 65 -6.75 4.23 -31.20
N ALA A 66 -7.05 5.51 -30.92
CA ALA A 66 -6.83 6.63 -31.83
C ALA A 66 -5.43 7.27 -31.74
N GLY A 67 -4.54 6.80 -30.87
CA GLY A 67 -3.21 7.40 -30.64
C GLY A 67 -3.24 8.78 -29.96
N LEU A 68 -4.37 9.17 -29.37
CA LEU A 68 -4.59 10.47 -28.71
C LEU A 68 -4.34 10.42 -27.20
N TYR A 69 -4.19 9.22 -26.62
CA TYR A 69 -3.93 8.99 -25.21
C TYR A 69 -2.77 8.00 -25.05
N SER A 70 -1.85 8.30 -24.13
CA SER A 70 -0.69 7.45 -23.88
C SER A 70 -1.12 6.13 -23.22
N LYS A 71 -0.80 5.00 -23.86
CA LYS A 71 -1.04 3.66 -23.30
C LYS A 71 -0.37 3.46 -21.93
N LYS A 72 0.72 4.18 -21.64
CA LYS A 72 1.40 4.13 -20.33
C LYS A 72 0.50 4.59 -19.17
N ASN A 73 -0.52 5.39 -19.47
CA ASN A 73 -1.47 5.96 -18.53
C ASN A 73 -2.80 5.19 -18.52
N GLU A 74 -2.88 4.00 -19.13
CA GLU A 74 -4.13 3.23 -19.25
C GLU A 74 -4.72 2.79 -17.90
N MET A 75 -3.87 2.68 -16.88
CA MET A 75 -4.25 2.24 -15.53
C MET A 75 -4.79 3.40 -14.69
N LEU A 76 -5.79 4.11 -15.21
CA LEU A 76 -6.48 5.18 -14.50
C LEU A 76 -7.84 4.69 -14.01
N SER A 77 -8.15 4.95 -12.75
CA SER A 77 -9.41 4.56 -12.11
C SER A 77 -9.90 5.64 -11.15
N ILE A 78 -11.19 5.65 -10.89
CA ILE A 78 -11.81 6.41 -9.80
C ILE A 78 -11.75 5.55 -8.55
N VAL A 79 -11.38 6.15 -7.42
CA VAL A 79 -11.44 5.47 -6.13
C VAL A 79 -12.91 5.27 -5.76
N PRO A 80 -13.37 4.03 -5.51
CA PRO A 80 -14.77 3.75 -5.22
C PRO A 80 -15.32 4.56 -4.04
N GLY A 81 -16.52 5.10 -4.19
CA GLY A 81 -17.22 5.93 -3.20
C GLY A 81 -16.61 7.32 -3.00
N SER A 82 -15.74 7.76 -3.90
CA SER A 82 -15.07 9.06 -3.79
C SER A 82 -15.78 10.21 -4.50
N LEU A 83 -16.73 9.91 -5.41
CA LEU A 83 -17.51 10.94 -6.08
C LEU A 83 -18.47 11.61 -5.10
N LYS A 84 -18.22 12.89 -4.81
CA LYS A 84 -19.08 13.70 -3.95
C LYS A 84 -19.05 15.15 -4.41
N SER A 85 -20.24 15.71 -4.68
CA SER A 85 -20.40 17.12 -5.06
C SER A 85 -19.50 17.55 -6.24
N GLY A 86 -19.48 16.74 -7.30
CA GLY A 86 -18.66 16.98 -8.50
C GLY A 86 -17.15 16.87 -8.27
N ARG A 87 -16.72 16.23 -7.17
CA ARG A 87 -15.32 15.94 -6.87
C ARG A 87 -15.11 14.45 -6.78
N ALA A 88 -14.02 13.93 -7.34
CA ALA A 88 -13.67 12.52 -7.19
C ALA A 88 -12.16 12.34 -7.03
N VAL A 89 -11.77 11.24 -6.40
CA VAL A 89 -10.38 10.84 -6.23
C VAL A 89 -10.03 9.84 -7.34
N PHE A 90 -8.89 10.06 -7.97
CA PHE A 90 -8.37 9.23 -9.05
C PHE A 90 -7.08 8.54 -8.62
N LYS A 91 -6.91 7.30 -9.07
CA LYS A 91 -5.71 6.50 -8.89
C LYS A 91 -5.14 6.17 -10.27
N LEU A 92 -3.94 6.66 -10.53
CA LEU A 92 -3.14 6.35 -11.71
C LEU A 92 -2.06 5.34 -11.36
N GLY A 93 -2.09 4.14 -11.95
CA GLY A 93 -1.00 3.18 -11.91
C GLY A 93 0.16 3.62 -12.80
N LEU A 94 1.39 3.56 -12.26
CA LEU A 94 2.60 4.00 -12.93
C LEU A 94 3.39 2.80 -13.44
N GLN A 95 3.60 2.72 -14.75
CA GLN A 95 4.30 1.59 -15.38
C GLN A 95 5.84 1.68 -15.29
N MET A 96 6.37 2.82 -14.82
CA MET A 96 7.81 2.99 -14.63
C MET A 96 8.28 2.16 -13.44
N LYS A 97 9.29 1.31 -13.68
CA LYS A 97 10.00 0.59 -12.63
C LYS A 97 11.03 1.51 -12.00
N VAL A 98 11.07 1.54 -10.68
CA VAL A 98 12.12 2.21 -9.91
C VAL A 98 12.60 1.30 -8.80
N ASP A 99 13.85 1.52 -8.40
CA ASP A 99 14.41 0.98 -7.17
C ASP A 99 14.31 2.03 -6.05
N ASN A 100 14.98 1.76 -4.93
CA ASN A 100 15.03 2.68 -3.78
C ASN A 100 16.04 3.83 -3.94
N ASN A 101 16.58 4.06 -5.15
CA ASN A 101 17.46 5.20 -5.39
C ASN A 101 16.63 6.50 -5.36
N PRO A 102 16.98 7.49 -4.50
CA PRO A 102 16.26 8.75 -4.41
C PRO A 102 16.12 9.50 -5.76
N ALA A 103 17.12 9.39 -6.64
CA ALA A 103 17.07 10.00 -7.96
C ALA A 103 16.02 9.34 -8.85
N HIS A 104 15.89 8.01 -8.80
CA HIS A 104 14.88 7.28 -9.56
C HIS A 104 13.47 7.55 -9.03
N ILE A 105 13.30 7.64 -7.71
CA ILE A 105 12.02 8.04 -7.08
C ILE A 105 11.63 9.46 -7.52
N THR A 106 12.59 10.40 -7.51
CA THR A 106 12.37 11.77 -8.00
C THR A 106 11.90 11.80 -9.45
N LEU A 107 12.52 10.99 -10.33
CA LEU A 107 12.11 10.89 -11.74
C LEU A 107 10.71 10.29 -11.91
N LEU A 108 10.35 9.28 -11.11
CA LEU A 108 9.02 8.69 -11.08
C LEU A 108 7.97 9.74 -10.70
N GLU A 109 8.25 10.52 -9.66
CA GLU A 109 7.40 11.60 -9.18
C GLU A 109 7.18 12.71 -10.20
N ILE A 110 8.23 13.15 -10.90
CA ILE A 110 8.11 14.12 -11.99
C ILE A 110 7.25 13.55 -13.12
N SER A 111 7.50 12.28 -13.49
CA SER A 111 6.76 11.60 -14.56
C SER A 111 5.30 11.42 -14.21
N ALA A 112 4.98 11.07 -12.96
CA ALA A 112 3.62 10.94 -12.46
C ALA A 112 2.84 12.25 -12.55
N ARG A 113 3.44 13.37 -12.12
CA ARG A 113 2.81 14.70 -12.20
C ARG A 113 2.57 15.12 -13.65
N LYS A 114 3.53 14.89 -14.55
CA LYS A 114 3.34 15.13 -16.00
C LYS A 114 2.18 14.32 -16.56
N ALA A 115 2.12 13.02 -16.24
CA ALA A 115 1.05 12.14 -16.67
C ALA A 115 -0.32 12.61 -16.17
N VAL A 116 -0.44 13.06 -14.91
CA VAL A 116 -1.69 13.63 -14.38
C VAL A 116 -2.11 14.85 -15.20
N MET A 117 -1.21 15.78 -15.50
CA MET A 117 -1.53 16.97 -16.29
C MET A 117 -1.98 16.63 -17.72
N GLU A 118 -1.35 15.64 -18.34
CA GLU A 118 -1.75 15.12 -19.66
C GLU A 118 -3.15 14.48 -19.64
N ILE A 119 -3.43 13.68 -18.62
CA ILE A 119 -4.73 13.03 -18.40
C ILE A 119 -5.83 14.08 -18.26
N VAL A 120 -5.65 15.07 -17.39
CA VAL A 120 -6.67 16.12 -17.17
C VAL A 120 -6.94 16.88 -18.47
N ARG A 121 -5.88 17.29 -19.18
CA ARG A 121 -6.03 17.96 -20.48
C ARG A 121 -6.77 17.10 -21.48
N TYR A 122 -6.46 15.80 -21.54
CA TYR A 122 -7.12 14.88 -22.44
C TYR A 122 -8.61 14.72 -22.10
N LEU A 123 -8.95 14.48 -20.84
CA LEU A 123 -10.33 14.27 -20.39
C LEU A 123 -11.20 15.52 -20.65
N ASN A 124 -10.70 16.71 -20.31
CA ASN A 124 -11.43 17.97 -20.53
C ASN A 124 -11.78 18.21 -22.00
N ASN A 125 -10.89 17.80 -22.92
CA ASN A 125 -11.08 17.97 -24.36
C ASN A 125 -11.95 16.87 -25.00
N ARG A 126 -12.17 15.74 -24.32
CA ARG A 126 -12.71 14.52 -24.95
C ARG A 126 -13.99 13.98 -24.31
N HIS A 127 -14.36 14.45 -23.11
CA HIS A 127 -15.53 13.91 -22.42
C HIS A 127 -16.32 15.01 -21.70
N ALA A 128 -17.65 14.99 -21.88
CA ALA A 128 -18.56 16.01 -21.35
C ALA A 128 -18.47 16.17 -19.83
N PHE A 129 -18.50 15.05 -19.08
CA PHE A 129 -18.39 15.09 -17.61
C PHE A 129 -17.14 15.79 -17.08
N PHE A 130 -16.08 15.87 -17.88
CA PHE A 130 -14.81 16.47 -17.47
C PHE A 130 -14.59 17.85 -18.09
N LYS A 131 -15.55 18.41 -18.84
CA LYS A 131 -15.35 19.67 -19.58
C LYS A 131 -14.91 20.83 -18.68
N ASN A 132 -15.48 20.89 -17.48
CA ASN A 132 -15.16 21.88 -16.44
C ASN A 132 -14.30 21.30 -15.31
N ALA A 133 -13.74 20.09 -15.50
CA ALA A 133 -12.94 19.47 -14.47
C ALA A 133 -11.60 20.19 -14.31
N ALA A 134 -11.25 20.49 -13.07
CA ALA A 134 -10.00 21.10 -12.67
C ALA A 134 -9.28 20.23 -11.65
N LEU A 135 -7.94 20.29 -11.68
CA LEU A 135 -7.11 19.61 -10.72
C LEU A 135 -7.30 20.23 -9.32
N GLY A 136 -7.70 19.42 -8.35
CA GLY A 136 -7.83 19.85 -6.96
C GLY A 136 -6.54 19.68 -6.17
N MET A 137 -5.97 18.47 -6.19
CA MET A 137 -4.75 18.12 -5.45
C MET A 137 -4.08 16.94 -6.15
N ILE A 138 -2.75 16.91 -6.14
CA ILE A 138 -1.96 15.70 -6.40
C ILE A 138 -1.32 15.30 -5.08
N ALA A 139 -1.43 14.03 -4.69
CA ALA A 139 -0.74 13.54 -3.50
C ALA A 139 0.77 13.79 -3.62
N PRO A 140 1.44 14.27 -2.56
CA PRO A 140 2.83 14.72 -2.63
C PRO A 140 3.81 13.59 -2.99
N GLU A 141 3.48 12.37 -2.58
CA GLU A 141 4.31 11.19 -2.82
C GLU A 141 3.58 10.18 -3.70
N VAL A 142 4.36 9.43 -4.48
CA VAL A 142 3.88 8.25 -5.19
C VAL A 142 3.75 7.08 -4.23
N GLY A 143 2.63 6.36 -4.30
CA GLY A 143 2.40 5.15 -3.51
C GLY A 143 3.23 3.98 -4.02
N ILE A 144 4.40 3.76 -3.43
CA ILE A 144 5.22 2.56 -3.62
C ILE A 144 4.56 1.38 -2.88
N ARG A 145 4.36 0.26 -3.59
CA ARG A 145 3.60 -0.88 -3.07
C ARG A 145 4.47 -1.88 -2.30
N THR A 146 5.67 -2.16 -2.79
CA THR A 146 6.61 -3.10 -2.17
C THR A 146 7.99 -2.47 -2.10
N GLY A 147 8.73 -2.86 -1.07
CA GLY A 147 10.12 -2.46 -0.83
C GLY A 147 10.79 -3.52 0.05
N PRO A 148 12.05 -3.30 0.46
CA PRO A 148 12.75 -4.15 1.40
C PRO A 148 12.02 -4.25 2.74
N ARG A 149 11.99 -5.45 3.32
CA ARG A 149 11.27 -5.74 4.56
C ARG A 149 12.20 -6.28 5.64
N ASN A 150 11.81 -6.09 6.88
CA ASN A 150 12.59 -6.55 8.02
C ASN A 150 12.47 -8.08 8.17
N VAL A 151 13.53 -8.72 8.65
CA VAL A 151 13.49 -10.11 9.11
C VAL A 151 12.98 -10.15 10.55
N GLY A 152 11.76 -10.64 10.72
CA GLY A 152 11.12 -10.77 12.02
C GLY A 152 11.30 -12.13 12.66
N LYS A 153 10.88 -12.25 13.91
CA LYS A 153 10.81 -13.54 14.62
C LYS A 153 9.85 -14.54 13.96
N ALA A 154 8.96 -14.05 13.12
CA ALA A 154 8.18 -14.84 12.18
C ALA A 154 8.13 -14.10 10.84
N ILE A 155 8.10 -14.84 9.73
CA ILE A 155 7.87 -14.32 8.39
C ILE A 155 6.50 -14.82 7.95
N LEU A 156 5.56 -13.92 7.63
CA LEU A 156 4.28 -14.29 7.06
C LEU A 156 4.49 -14.81 5.63
N GLN A 157 4.09 -16.04 5.36
CA GLN A 157 4.31 -16.71 4.07
C GLN A 157 3.05 -16.70 3.20
N LYS A 158 3.23 -16.93 1.89
CA LYS A 158 2.11 -17.10 0.95
C LYS A 158 1.12 -18.15 1.42
N GLU A 159 1.63 -19.28 1.91
CA GLU A 159 0.85 -20.42 2.39
C GLU A 159 -0.02 -20.05 3.59
N ASP A 160 0.44 -19.12 4.43
CA ASP A 160 -0.34 -18.61 5.57
C ASP A 160 -1.57 -17.84 5.10
N VAL A 161 -1.39 -17.03 4.05
CA VAL A 161 -2.47 -16.25 3.44
C VAL A 161 -3.44 -17.17 2.71
N MET A 162 -2.93 -18.05 1.85
CA MET A 162 -3.76 -18.93 1.03
C MET A 162 -4.48 -20.01 1.85
N GLY A 163 -3.84 -20.48 2.92
CA GLY A 163 -4.40 -21.45 3.86
C GLY A 163 -5.18 -20.83 5.02
N CYS A 164 -5.36 -19.51 5.06
CA CYS A 164 -6.10 -18.81 6.11
C CYS A 164 -5.61 -19.16 7.54
N ARG A 165 -4.28 -19.25 7.71
CA ARG A 165 -3.67 -19.75 8.95
C ARG A 165 -4.07 -18.90 10.15
N LYS A 166 -4.47 -19.57 11.23
CA LYS A 166 -4.77 -18.94 12.54
C LYS A 166 -3.60 -19.10 13.50
N VAL A 167 -3.34 -18.09 14.33
CA VAL A 167 -2.26 -18.12 15.32
C VAL A 167 -2.70 -17.59 16.68
N LYS A 168 -2.09 -18.12 17.74
CA LYS A 168 -2.37 -17.70 19.13
C LYS A 168 -1.94 -16.26 19.40
N ASP A 169 -0.88 -15.80 18.74
CA ASP A 169 -0.32 -14.46 18.89
C ASP A 169 -0.75 -13.50 17.76
N THR A 170 -1.97 -13.68 17.23
CA THR A 170 -2.54 -12.78 16.21
C THR A 170 -2.66 -11.35 16.75
N ILE A 171 -2.26 -10.37 15.95
CA ILE A 171 -2.40 -8.93 16.26
C ILE A 171 -3.27 -8.18 15.24
N ALA A 172 -3.58 -8.81 14.11
CA ALA A 172 -4.41 -8.27 13.04
C ALA A 172 -4.89 -9.42 12.15
N ARG A 173 -6.04 -9.22 11.49
CA ARG A 173 -6.63 -10.17 10.54
C ARG A 173 -6.53 -9.60 9.12
N GLY A 174 -6.03 -10.39 8.18
CA GLY A 174 -6.00 -10.04 6.77
C GLY A 174 -7.09 -10.78 6.01
N ALA A 175 -7.91 -10.03 5.25
CA ALA A 175 -9.01 -10.58 4.44
C ALA A 175 -8.92 -10.16 2.95
N TRP A 176 -7.81 -9.52 2.55
CA TRP A 176 -7.60 -9.07 1.17
C TRP A 176 -6.93 -10.17 0.34
N PRO A 177 -7.34 -10.45 -0.90
CA PRO A 177 -6.63 -11.39 -1.77
C PRO A 177 -5.18 -10.95 -1.99
N ILE A 178 -4.33 -11.86 -2.46
CA ILE A 178 -2.99 -11.47 -2.90
C ILE A 178 -3.14 -10.66 -4.20
N GLU A 179 -2.71 -9.39 -4.18
CA GLU A 179 -2.93 -8.42 -5.25
C GLU A 179 -1.62 -7.99 -5.93
N PHE A 180 -1.38 -8.49 -7.14
CA PHE A 180 -0.20 -8.16 -7.93
C PHE A 180 -0.47 -7.16 -9.05
N TRP A 181 0.33 -6.10 -9.04
CA TRP A 181 0.40 -4.98 -9.96
C TRP A 181 1.71 -5.01 -10.75
N GLU A 182 1.94 -6.06 -11.53
CA GLU A 182 3.13 -6.14 -12.39
C GLU A 182 3.06 -5.11 -13.53
N PRO A 183 4.12 -4.30 -13.76
CA PRO A 183 4.12 -3.30 -14.84
C PRO A 183 3.86 -3.90 -16.21
N GLY A 184 2.91 -3.30 -16.94
CA GLY A 184 2.52 -3.74 -18.29
C GLY A 184 1.67 -5.02 -18.32
N LYS A 185 1.30 -5.58 -17.17
CA LYS A 185 0.35 -6.70 -17.07
C LYS A 185 -0.97 -6.23 -16.47
N LYS A 186 -2.03 -7.03 -16.72
CA LYS A 186 -3.31 -6.84 -16.03
C LYS A 186 -3.16 -7.18 -14.54
N LEU A 187 -4.01 -6.56 -13.72
CA LEU A 187 -4.14 -6.91 -12.31
C LEU A 187 -4.34 -8.42 -12.14
N ARG A 188 -3.56 -9.02 -11.25
CA ARG A 188 -3.67 -10.44 -10.89
C ARG A 188 -4.08 -10.55 -9.43
N LEU A 189 -5.18 -11.24 -9.18
CA LEU A 189 -5.74 -11.49 -7.85
C LEU A 189 -5.69 -13.00 -7.60
N GLU A 190 -5.06 -13.42 -6.50
CA GLU A 190 -5.17 -14.78 -5.99
C GLU A 190 -6.06 -14.76 -4.75
N TYR A 191 -7.22 -15.42 -4.85
CA TYR A 191 -8.20 -15.50 -3.77
C TYR A 191 -7.99 -16.79 -2.98
N PHE A 192 -8.11 -16.67 -1.66
CA PHE A 192 -8.26 -17.80 -0.73
C PHE A 192 -9.75 -18.03 -0.43
N PRO A 193 -10.14 -19.02 0.40
CA PRO A 193 -11.54 -19.32 0.68
C PRO A 193 -12.39 -18.10 1.04
N LEU A 194 -13.58 -18.01 0.43
CA LEU A 194 -14.52 -16.92 0.70
C LEU A 194 -14.96 -16.95 2.17
N ASN A 195 -15.17 -15.77 2.76
CA ASN A 195 -15.58 -15.60 4.16
C ASN A 195 -14.56 -16.11 5.19
N ASP A 196 -13.29 -16.23 4.82
CA ASP A 196 -12.19 -16.53 5.74
C ASP A 196 -11.17 -15.38 5.79
N TYR A 197 -10.15 -15.52 6.63
CA TYR A 197 -9.07 -14.56 6.85
C TYR A 197 -7.79 -15.29 7.27
N TYR A 198 -6.65 -14.62 7.26
CA TYR A 198 -5.44 -15.12 7.89
C TYR A 198 -5.05 -14.22 9.06
N ASP A 199 -4.38 -14.79 10.06
CA ASP A 199 -3.84 -14.04 11.18
C ASP A 199 -2.43 -13.51 10.86
N ILE A 200 -2.17 -12.26 11.24
CA ILE A 200 -0.84 -11.67 11.23
C ILE A 200 -0.25 -11.82 12.65
N PRO A 201 0.82 -12.61 12.85
CA PRO A 201 1.40 -12.83 14.17
C PRO A 201 2.17 -11.59 14.65
N GLY A 202 2.10 -11.28 15.95
CA GLY A 202 2.88 -10.19 16.55
C GLY A 202 4.40 -10.35 16.38
N ARG A 203 4.87 -11.60 16.27
CA ARG A 203 6.28 -11.91 15.97
C ARG A 203 6.73 -11.46 14.58
N ALA A 204 5.80 -11.26 13.65
CA ALA A 204 6.09 -10.65 12.36
C ALA A 204 6.21 -9.12 12.43
N LEU A 205 6.08 -8.50 13.62
CA LEU A 205 6.33 -7.09 13.87
C LEU A 205 7.57 -6.84 14.74
N GLN A 206 8.29 -7.90 15.14
CA GLN A 206 9.46 -7.79 16.01
C GLN A 206 10.69 -8.36 15.31
N SER A 207 11.79 -7.62 15.35
CA SER A 207 13.08 -8.02 14.77
C SER A 207 13.57 -9.36 15.35
N ALA A 208 14.14 -10.19 14.47
CA ALA A 208 14.72 -11.47 14.83
C ALA A 208 16.00 -11.33 15.67
N THR A 209 16.72 -10.21 15.54
CA THR A 209 18.07 -10.02 16.09
C THR A 209 18.11 -8.94 17.17
N ILE A 210 17.58 -7.74 16.88
CA ILE A 210 17.52 -6.60 17.80
C ILE A 210 16.22 -6.65 18.63
N PRO A 211 16.27 -6.82 19.97
CA PRO A 211 15.07 -7.02 20.79
C PRO A 211 14.14 -5.80 20.88
N ASN A 212 14.69 -4.59 20.80
CA ASN A 212 13.95 -3.33 20.93
C ASN A 212 13.59 -2.69 19.58
N LEU A 213 13.72 -3.44 18.48
CA LEU A 213 13.32 -3.03 17.14
C LEU A 213 12.01 -3.71 16.74
N PHE A 214 11.02 -2.89 16.46
CA PHE A 214 9.72 -3.29 15.94
C PHE A 214 9.49 -2.64 14.58
N PHE A 215 8.48 -3.10 13.85
CA PHE A 215 8.11 -2.55 12.55
C PHE A 215 6.63 -2.78 12.27
N ALA A 216 6.08 -2.02 11.32
CA ALA A 216 4.67 -2.11 10.95
C ALA A 216 4.40 -1.67 9.50
N GLY A 217 3.17 -1.89 9.03
CA GLY A 217 2.77 -1.52 7.67
C GLY A 217 3.55 -2.28 6.62
N ARG A 218 4.04 -1.58 5.59
CA ARG A 218 4.81 -2.19 4.49
C ARG A 218 6.10 -2.87 4.95
N ASN A 219 6.64 -2.49 6.12
CA ASN A 219 7.83 -3.09 6.73
C ASN A 219 7.59 -4.43 7.45
N LEU A 220 6.33 -4.91 7.49
CA LEU A 220 5.95 -6.22 8.04
C LEU A 220 6.87 -7.33 7.49
N SER A 221 7.29 -8.25 8.37
CA SER A 221 8.10 -9.39 7.93
C SER A 221 7.23 -10.41 7.20
N ALA A 222 7.34 -10.42 5.88
CA ALA A 222 6.48 -11.22 5.01
C ALA A 222 7.18 -11.53 3.67
N SER A 223 6.79 -12.64 3.04
CA SER A 223 7.14 -12.95 1.64
C SER A 223 6.57 -11.88 0.69
N ASP A 224 7.05 -11.85 -0.55
CA ASP A 224 6.58 -10.90 -1.57
C ASP A 224 5.08 -11.05 -1.87
N GLU A 225 4.58 -12.29 -1.85
CA GLU A 225 3.18 -12.60 -2.07
C GLU A 225 2.33 -12.28 -0.84
N ALA A 226 2.81 -12.64 0.34
CA ALA A 226 2.10 -12.36 1.58
C ALA A 226 1.95 -10.84 1.82
N ILE A 227 3.00 -10.05 1.58
CA ILE A 227 2.92 -8.59 1.73
C ILE A 227 1.95 -7.97 0.71
N ALA A 228 1.81 -8.55 -0.49
CA ALA A 228 0.87 -8.06 -1.49
C ALA A 228 -0.60 -8.16 -1.05
N SER A 229 -0.91 -9.03 -0.09
CA SER A 229 -2.20 -9.04 0.63
C SER A 229 -2.17 -8.17 1.89
N ALA A 230 -1.14 -8.33 2.74
CA ALA A 230 -1.10 -7.76 4.09
C ALA A 230 -0.83 -6.25 4.16
N ARG A 231 -0.46 -5.60 3.05
CA ARG A 231 -0.15 -4.15 3.01
C ARG A 231 -1.35 -3.22 2.74
N VAL A 232 -2.57 -3.75 2.67
CA VAL A 232 -3.76 -2.90 2.48
C VAL A 232 -3.98 -1.99 3.69
N ILE A 233 -4.71 -0.88 3.50
CA ILE A 233 -4.78 0.18 4.51
C ILE A 233 -5.30 -0.32 5.87
N GLY A 234 -6.29 -1.22 5.88
CA GLY A 234 -6.84 -1.78 7.11
C GLY A 234 -5.81 -2.53 7.95
N THR A 235 -5.07 -3.46 7.34
CA THR A 235 -4.01 -4.23 8.02
C THR A 235 -2.80 -3.36 8.35
N CYS A 236 -2.46 -2.36 7.54
CA CYS A 236 -1.43 -1.38 7.86
C CYS A 236 -1.76 -0.58 9.13
N LEU A 237 -3.00 -0.12 9.29
CA LEU A 237 -3.44 0.58 10.50
C LEU A 237 -3.42 -0.35 11.72
N ALA A 238 -3.93 -1.58 11.57
CA ALA A 238 -3.95 -2.56 12.65
C ALA A 238 -2.53 -2.96 13.11
N THR A 239 -1.61 -3.21 12.19
CA THR A 239 -0.21 -3.51 12.51
C THR A 239 0.52 -2.31 13.12
N GLY A 240 0.22 -1.09 12.68
CA GLY A 240 0.76 0.13 13.28
C GLY A 240 0.35 0.29 14.75
N TYR A 241 -0.93 0.08 15.04
CA TYR A 241 -1.45 0.06 16.40
C TYR A 241 -0.80 -1.04 17.25
N ALA A 242 -0.74 -2.27 16.71
CA ALA A 242 -0.14 -3.41 17.39
C ALA A 242 1.34 -3.21 17.71
N ALA A 243 2.13 -2.66 16.77
CA ALA A 243 3.54 -2.37 17.00
C ALA A 243 3.74 -1.34 18.13
N GLY A 244 2.85 -0.34 18.23
CA GLY A 244 2.84 0.60 19.35
C GLY A 244 2.62 -0.08 20.70
N TYR A 245 1.66 -1.01 20.78
CA TYR A 245 1.42 -1.81 21.98
C TYR A 245 2.61 -2.71 22.33
N LEU A 246 3.17 -3.42 21.35
CA LEU A 246 4.34 -4.29 21.55
C LEU A 246 5.56 -3.51 22.05
N ALA A 247 5.82 -2.33 21.46
CA ALA A 247 6.90 -1.45 21.90
C ALA A 247 6.69 -0.89 23.32
N ALA A 248 5.45 -0.54 23.66
CA ALA A 248 5.11 -0.08 25.00
C ALA A 248 5.25 -1.19 26.05
N GLY A 249 4.75 -2.39 25.75
CA GLY A 249 4.90 -3.59 26.60
C GLY A 249 6.38 -3.94 26.82
N TYR A 250 7.21 -3.83 25.76
CA TYR A 250 8.66 -4.02 25.86
C TYR A 250 9.32 -3.05 26.85
N ILE A 251 8.99 -1.75 26.80
CA ILE A 251 9.55 -0.76 27.75
C ILE A 251 9.07 -1.00 29.18
N LYS A 252 7.82 -1.45 29.35
CA LYS A 252 7.24 -1.73 30.67
C LYS A 252 7.64 -3.09 31.24
N HIS A 253 8.42 -3.88 30.50
CA HIS A 253 8.78 -5.25 30.86
C HIS A 253 7.57 -6.17 31.05
N GLU A 254 6.50 -5.92 30.29
CA GLU A 254 5.34 -6.81 30.23
C GLU A 254 5.69 -8.06 29.41
N SER A 255 5.05 -9.20 29.73
CA SER A 255 5.24 -10.39 28.91
C SER A 255 4.67 -10.20 27.51
N TYR A 256 5.26 -10.89 26.52
CA TYR A 256 4.78 -10.86 25.13
C TYR A 256 3.33 -11.36 25.04
N GLU A 257 2.98 -12.39 25.82
CA GLU A 257 1.64 -12.96 25.89
C GLU A 257 0.63 -11.98 26.49
N SER A 258 1.03 -11.22 27.52
CA SER A 258 0.17 -10.20 28.13
C SER A 258 -0.12 -9.09 27.12
N THR A 259 0.92 -8.62 26.42
CA THR A 259 0.81 -7.53 25.44
C THR A 259 -0.03 -7.94 24.23
N THR A 260 0.17 -9.15 23.69
CA THR A 260 -0.62 -9.66 22.57
C THR A 260 -2.09 -9.86 22.95
N ARG A 261 -2.38 -10.37 24.15
CA ARG A 261 -3.77 -10.45 24.66
C ARG A 261 -4.41 -9.07 24.81
N ALA A 262 -3.66 -8.07 25.25
CA ALA A 262 -4.18 -6.70 25.34
C ALA A 262 -4.57 -6.15 23.96
N ILE A 263 -3.77 -6.43 22.92
CA ILE A 263 -4.09 -6.07 21.53
C ILE A 263 -5.37 -6.78 21.06
N GLN A 264 -5.45 -8.10 21.28
CA GLN A 264 -6.59 -8.92 20.84
C GLN A 264 -7.93 -8.46 21.44
N ARG A 265 -7.93 -8.09 22.73
CA ARG A 265 -9.10 -7.54 23.42
C ARG A 265 -9.59 -6.22 22.83
N GLN A 266 -8.69 -5.40 22.28
CA GLN A 266 -9.04 -4.10 21.69
C GLN A 266 -9.64 -4.24 20.28
N PHE A 267 -9.22 -5.26 19.53
CA PHE A 267 -9.70 -5.50 18.17
C PHE A 267 -10.93 -6.41 18.07
N LEU A 268 -11.56 -6.80 19.20
CA LEU A 268 -12.62 -7.81 19.24
C LEU A 268 -12.20 -9.09 18.48
N ILE A 269 -10.91 -9.44 18.57
CA ILE A 269 -10.39 -10.73 18.13
C ILE A 269 -10.66 -11.70 19.29
N GLU A 270 -11.94 -11.98 19.52
CA GLU A 270 -12.39 -13.15 20.30
C GLU A 270 -12.81 -14.26 19.33
#